data_AF-A0A1F5C9Y3-F1
#
_entry.id   AF-A0A1F5C9Y3-F1
#
_cell.length_a   1.000
_cell.length_b   1.000
_cell.length_c   1.000
_cell.angle_alpha   90.00
_cell.angle_beta   90.00
_cell.angle_gamma   90.00
#
_symmetry.space_group_name_H-M   'P 1'
#
loop_
_entity.id
_entity.type
_entity.pdbx_description
1 polymer ?
#
loop_
_entity_poly.entity_id
_entity_poly.type
_entity_poly.pdbx_seq_one_letter_code
_entity_poly.pdbx_strand_id
1 'polypeptide(L)'
;MRWTNFLHIYQPPTQKEIWVRRIAEESYRKVFSGLLKIPRARLSLNISGVLCELLERFGGQDVLDSINKLLKNGNIEITGSAKYHAFLPLLPENEIKRQIILNEEVLNKYFGKHWKKRGFFSPEMAYSHKIAKVAHELGYKWIIIDELGFPPDQKISRDKIYKIKGLDDFYVFFRERNLSFIILSAQVGTVPVILKYLGSRLEKDEYVVTAMDGETFGHHRPGLETLLFDLLEERKIEPMMISDLVEKFSGREVVEPLDSTWAVTKKDIASRLPFSRWKSPDNIIHHHQWQLTDLAVEAANRLPQSSRTRRLLDEALHSDQYWWASAKPWWSLEMMERGAFELKSVVLESSAATDIEKQKAEELYKDIIYTGFQWQRSGLVDEMSRQEDEEIIEMMEEKEKLFITRAEYGKMIKTLTEQMRLAAESQEYHRAAMIKDRIRELEEEMKKTKI
;
A
#
# COMPACT_ATOMS: atom_id res chain seq x y z
N MET A 1 -18.39 -11.69 -13.78
CA MET A 1 -17.17 -11.74 -12.95
C MET A 1 -17.31 -10.82 -11.74
N ARG A 2 -16.83 -11.26 -10.59
CA ARG A 2 -16.81 -10.46 -9.35
C ARG A 2 -15.48 -9.77 -9.17
N TRP A 3 -15.52 -8.48 -8.92
CA TRP A 3 -14.31 -7.68 -8.73
C TRP A 3 -14.30 -7.09 -7.34
N THR A 4 -13.27 -7.44 -6.57
CA THR A 4 -13.01 -6.80 -5.29
C THR A 4 -11.82 -5.87 -5.46
N ASN A 5 -12.08 -4.57 -5.36
CA ASN A 5 -11.04 -3.57 -5.34
C ASN A 5 -10.63 -3.29 -3.89
N PHE A 6 -9.32 -3.27 -3.65
CA PHE A 6 -8.72 -2.93 -2.37
C PHE A 6 -7.86 -1.68 -2.55
N LEU A 7 -8.18 -0.63 -1.81
CA LEU A 7 -7.38 0.59 -1.77
C LEU A 7 -6.67 0.69 -0.42
N HIS A 8 -5.36 0.96 -0.44
CA HIS A 8 -4.59 1.31 0.74
C HIS A 8 -4.30 2.81 0.72
N ILE A 9 -4.61 3.53 1.80
CA ILE A 9 -4.24 4.94 1.95
C ILE A 9 -3.46 5.14 3.25
N TYR A 10 -2.33 5.82 3.14
CA TYR A 10 -1.40 6.03 4.23
C TYR A 10 -0.55 7.27 3.97
N GLN A 11 -0.17 7.95 5.06
CA GLN A 11 0.88 8.96 5.06
C GLN A 11 1.69 8.78 6.34
N PRO A 12 3.02 8.97 6.30
CA PRO A 12 3.87 8.75 7.46
C PRO A 12 3.54 9.68 8.62
N PRO A 13 3.81 9.28 9.88
CA PRO A 13 3.55 10.12 11.07
C PRO A 13 4.22 11.50 11.00
N THR A 14 5.27 11.58 10.20
CA THR A 14 6.11 12.76 10.00
C THR A 14 5.69 13.62 8.82
N GLN A 15 4.62 13.25 8.11
CA GLN A 15 4.21 13.90 6.88
C GLN A 15 3.90 15.38 7.12
N LYS A 16 4.38 16.22 6.21
CA LYS A 16 4.19 17.67 6.29
C LYS A 16 2.75 18.03 5.94
N GLU A 17 2.20 19.03 6.64
CA GLU A 17 0.84 19.54 6.40
C GLU A 17 0.55 19.81 4.93
N ILE A 18 1.51 20.43 4.21
CA ILE A 18 1.36 20.75 2.78
C ILE A 18 1.05 19.51 1.94
N TRP A 19 1.71 18.37 2.23
CA TRP A 19 1.51 17.13 1.50
C TRP A 19 0.19 16.46 1.89
N VAL A 20 -0.16 16.42 3.19
CA VAL A 20 -1.45 15.88 3.63
C VAL A 20 -2.62 16.63 2.96
N ARG A 21 -2.59 17.96 2.97
CA ARG A 21 -3.62 18.79 2.33
C ARG A 21 -3.70 18.55 0.83
N ARG A 22 -2.53 18.51 0.18
CA ARG A 22 -2.43 18.32 -1.26
C ARG A 22 -2.97 16.95 -1.70
N ILE A 23 -2.54 15.87 -1.05
CA ILE A 23 -2.97 14.52 -1.38
C ILE A 23 -4.47 14.33 -1.07
N ALA A 24 -4.96 14.93 0.03
CA ALA A 24 -6.39 14.94 0.33
C ALA A 24 -7.21 15.60 -0.79
N GLU A 25 -6.75 16.73 -1.34
CA GLU A 25 -7.43 17.43 -2.43
C GLU A 25 -7.28 16.73 -3.80
N GLU A 26 -6.08 16.27 -4.11
CA GLU A 26 -5.75 15.68 -5.40
C GLU A 26 -6.26 14.24 -5.54
N SER A 27 -6.46 13.51 -4.44
CA SER A 27 -6.92 12.11 -4.44
C SER A 27 -8.12 11.87 -3.52
N TYR A 28 -7.93 11.85 -2.20
CA TYR A 28 -8.93 11.26 -1.28
C TYR A 28 -10.31 11.91 -1.41
N ARG A 29 -10.39 13.24 -1.43
CA ARG A 29 -11.64 13.98 -1.56
C ARG A 29 -12.37 13.66 -2.86
N LYS A 30 -11.62 13.50 -3.96
CA LYS A 30 -12.17 13.15 -5.28
C LYS A 30 -12.66 11.70 -5.30
N VAL A 31 -11.84 10.76 -4.81
CA VAL A 31 -12.20 9.33 -4.72
C VAL A 31 -13.47 9.14 -3.90
N PHE A 32 -13.49 9.59 -2.64
CA PHE A 32 -14.61 9.28 -1.74
C PHE A 32 -15.88 10.07 -2.07
N SER A 33 -15.78 11.30 -2.57
CA SER A 33 -16.96 12.04 -3.04
C SER A 33 -17.53 11.47 -4.34
N GLY A 34 -16.68 10.92 -5.22
CA GLY A 34 -17.11 10.20 -6.42
C GLY A 34 -17.82 8.90 -6.08
N LEU A 35 -17.26 8.09 -5.17
CA LEU A 35 -17.88 6.85 -4.70
C LEU A 35 -19.29 7.07 -4.12
N LEU A 36 -19.52 8.17 -3.41
CA LEU A 36 -20.85 8.52 -2.87
C LEU A 36 -21.91 8.73 -3.96
N LYS A 37 -21.51 9.01 -5.20
CA LYS A 37 -22.41 9.21 -6.35
C LYS A 37 -22.76 7.90 -7.05
N ILE A 38 -22.14 6.77 -6.68
CA ILE A 38 -22.31 5.47 -7.32
C ILE A 38 -22.96 4.52 -6.32
N PRO A 39 -24.30 4.38 -6.31
CA PRO A 39 -25.01 3.60 -5.27
C PRO A 39 -24.56 2.13 -5.19
N ARG A 40 -24.13 1.56 -6.31
CA ARG A 40 -23.66 0.17 -6.40
C ARG A 40 -22.19 -0.02 -6.06
N ALA A 41 -21.43 1.05 -5.78
CA ALA A 41 -20.02 0.94 -5.49
C ALA A 41 -19.79 0.08 -4.24
N ARG A 42 -18.88 -0.89 -4.38
CA ARG A 42 -18.40 -1.76 -3.30
C ARG A 42 -16.90 -1.93 -3.43
N LEU A 43 -16.16 -1.60 -2.38
CA LEU A 43 -14.71 -1.84 -2.31
C LEU A 43 -14.24 -2.03 -0.86
N SER A 44 -13.04 -2.56 -0.70
CA SER A 44 -12.37 -2.68 0.59
C SER A 44 -11.33 -1.57 0.73
N LEU A 45 -11.27 -0.94 1.88
CA LEU A 45 -10.35 0.16 2.17
C LEU A 45 -9.43 -0.24 3.32
N ASN A 46 -8.16 0.08 3.20
CA ASN A 46 -7.30 0.27 4.35
C ASN A 46 -7.01 1.75 4.51
N ILE A 47 -7.24 2.26 5.73
CA ILE A 47 -6.76 3.55 6.17
C ILE A 47 -6.05 3.32 7.51
N SER A 48 -4.79 3.77 7.59
CA SER A 48 -4.05 3.73 8.85
C SER A 48 -4.60 4.74 9.85
N GLY A 49 -4.52 4.42 11.15
CA GLY A 49 -4.95 5.32 12.22
C GLY A 49 -4.19 6.64 12.19
N VAL A 50 -2.89 6.63 11.87
CA VAL A 50 -2.11 7.86 11.73
C VAL A 50 -2.65 8.78 10.64
N LEU A 51 -3.09 8.25 9.50
CA LEU A 51 -3.70 9.08 8.45
C LEU A 51 -5.02 9.70 8.91
N CYS A 52 -5.84 9.00 9.70
CA CYS A 52 -7.04 9.61 10.28
C CYS A 52 -6.71 10.83 11.14
N GLU A 53 -5.70 10.71 12.02
CA GLU A 53 -5.25 11.81 12.89
C GLU A 53 -4.65 12.97 12.08
N LEU A 54 -3.89 12.68 11.02
CA LEU A 54 -3.33 13.69 10.12
C LEU A 54 -4.42 14.44 9.34
N LEU A 55 -5.43 13.73 8.83
CA LEU A 55 -6.56 14.35 8.14
C LEU A 55 -7.39 15.24 9.07
N GLU A 56 -7.70 14.78 10.28
CA GLU A 56 -8.37 15.62 11.29
C GLU A 56 -7.55 16.90 11.57
N ARG A 57 -6.23 16.74 11.77
CA ARG A 57 -5.33 17.86 12.11
C ARG A 57 -5.19 18.88 10.98
N PHE A 58 -5.16 18.44 9.73
CA PHE A 58 -4.79 19.28 8.59
C PHE A 58 -5.95 19.60 7.62
N GLY A 59 -7.20 19.54 8.11
CA GLY A 59 -8.36 20.02 7.35
C GLY A 59 -8.92 19.03 6.33
N GLY A 60 -8.76 17.73 6.57
CA GLY A 60 -9.36 16.63 5.82
C GLY A 60 -10.59 16.00 6.49
N GLN A 61 -11.29 16.73 7.37
CA GLN A 61 -12.45 16.20 8.11
C GLN A 61 -13.57 15.70 7.17
N ASP A 62 -13.82 16.41 6.08
CA ASP A 62 -14.84 16.04 5.09
C ASP A 62 -14.49 14.75 4.31
N VAL A 63 -13.19 14.41 4.20
CA VAL A 63 -12.73 13.12 3.69
C VAL A 63 -13.14 12.01 4.68
N LEU A 64 -12.86 12.19 5.97
CA LEU A 64 -13.28 11.25 7.02
C LEU A 64 -14.80 11.10 7.08
N ASP A 65 -15.54 12.19 6.94
CA ASP A 65 -17.00 12.18 6.90
C ASP A 65 -17.54 11.42 5.68
N SER A 66 -16.90 11.57 4.52
CA SER A 66 -17.27 10.85 3.29
C SER A 66 -17.02 9.35 3.44
N ILE A 67 -15.87 8.95 4.00
CA ILE A 67 -15.55 7.55 4.33
C ILE A 67 -16.59 7.00 5.32
N ASN A 68 -16.93 7.74 6.38
CA ASN A 68 -17.90 7.30 7.37
C ASN A 68 -19.32 7.15 6.76
N LYS A 69 -19.72 8.02 5.83
CA LYS A 69 -20.97 7.88 5.08
C LYS A 69 -20.96 6.62 4.20
N LEU A 70 -19.87 6.37 3.48
CA LEU A 70 -19.73 5.17 2.65
C LEU A 70 -19.77 3.87 3.49
N LEU A 71 -19.12 3.87 4.67
CA LEU A 71 -19.21 2.76 5.62
C LEU A 71 -20.65 2.54 6.11
N LYS A 72 -21.36 3.61 6.48
CA LYS A 72 -22.75 3.56 6.92
C LYS A 72 -23.69 3.00 5.86
N ASN A 73 -23.45 3.37 4.60
CA ASN A 73 -24.22 2.90 3.45
C ASN A 73 -23.85 1.46 3.03
N GLY A 74 -22.78 0.89 3.59
CA GLY A 74 -22.27 -0.42 3.19
C GLY A 74 -21.60 -0.44 1.80
N ASN A 75 -21.18 0.73 1.31
CA ASN A 75 -20.41 0.87 0.06
C ASN A 75 -18.94 0.50 0.24
N ILE A 76 -18.41 0.61 1.46
CA ILE A 76 -17.03 0.20 1.75
C ILE A 76 -16.96 -0.61 3.04
N GLU A 77 -15.90 -1.39 3.17
CA GLU A 77 -15.44 -1.94 4.45
C GLU A 77 -14.03 -1.45 4.75
N ILE A 78 -13.71 -1.29 6.03
CA ILE A 78 -12.37 -0.88 6.46
C ILE A 78 -11.68 -2.03 7.19
N THR A 79 -10.46 -2.33 6.77
CA THR A 79 -9.56 -3.29 7.42
C THR A 79 -8.86 -2.70 8.64
N GLY A 80 -8.41 -3.56 9.55
CA GLY A 80 -7.39 -3.19 10.54
C GLY A 80 -6.00 -3.17 9.92
N SER A 81 -5.04 -2.51 10.58
CA SER A 81 -3.62 -2.43 10.20
C SER A 81 -2.76 -2.05 11.41
N ALA A 82 -1.49 -1.74 11.20
CA ALA A 82 -0.62 -1.10 12.19
C ALA A 82 -0.84 0.42 12.20
N LYS A 83 -0.94 1.04 13.38
CA LYS A 83 -1.28 2.48 13.51
C LYS A 83 -0.33 3.37 12.72
N TYR A 84 0.97 3.13 12.86
CA TYR A 84 2.04 3.91 12.25
C TYR A 84 2.71 3.17 11.08
N HIS A 85 1.98 2.24 10.44
CA HIS A 85 2.46 1.51 9.27
C HIS A 85 3.80 0.79 9.49
N ALA A 86 3.98 0.20 10.67
CA ALA A 86 5.21 -0.49 11.03
C ALA A 86 5.43 -1.76 10.19
N PHE A 87 6.68 -2.06 9.83
CA PHE A 87 7.00 -3.27 9.06
C PHE A 87 6.94 -4.53 9.95
N LEU A 88 5.74 -5.11 10.07
CA LEU A 88 5.40 -6.15 11.06
C LEU A 88 6.21 -7.46 11.00
N PRO A 89 6.65 -8.01 9.84
CA PRO A 89 7.20 -9.37 9.80
C PRO A 89 8.44 -9.55 10.68
N LEU A 90 9.20 -8.47 10.87
CA LEU A 90 10.47 -8.48 11.57
C LEU A 90 10.35 -8.06 13.04
N LEU A 91 9.17 -7.57 13.46
CA LEU A 91 8.95 -7.13 14.84
C LEU A 91 8.60 -8.30 15.77
N PRO A 92 8.88 -8.17 17.08
CA PRO A 92 8.35 -9.06 18.11
C PRO A 92 6.81 -9.09 18.14
N GLU A 93 6.20 -10.23 18.50
CA GLU A 93 4.73 -10.37 18.49
C GLU A 93 4.01 -9.33 19.38
N ASN A 94 4.60 -8.93 20.51
CA ASN A 94 4.04 -7.91 21.39
C ASN A 94 4.00 -6.52 20.72
N GLU A 95 5.01 -6.17 19.92
CA GLU A 95 5.03 -4.91 19.16
C GLU A 95 4.01 -4.94 18.02
N ILE A 96 3.89 -6.08 17.33
CA ILE A 96 2.83 -6.30 16.33
C ILE A 96 1.46 -6.09 16.97
N LYS A 97 1.16 -6.78 18.07
CA LYS A 97 -0.11 -6.66 18.80
C LYS A 97 -0.39 -5.22 19.21
N ARG A 98 0.61 -4.52 19.73
CA ARG A 98 0.48 -3.12 20.17
C ARG A 98 0.13 -2.20 19.00
N GLN A 99 0.84 -2.27 17.88
CA GLN A 99 0.56 -1.46 16.70
C GLN A 99 -0.85 -1.68 16.16
N ILE A 100 -1.33 -2.93 16.19
CA ILE A 100 -2.69 -3.26 15.76
C ILE A 100 -3.72 -2.66 16.73
N ILE A 101 -3.56 -2.88 18.05
CA ILE A 101 -4.50 -2.35 19.06
C ILE A 101 -4.59 -0.81 18.98
N LEU A 102 -3.46 -0.12 18.87
CA LEU A 102 -3.44 1.34 18.70
C LEU A 102 -4.20 1.79 17.45
N ASN A 103 -4.14 1.01 16.36
CA ASN A 103 -4.90 1.30 15.15
C ASN A 103 -6.39 1.12 15.39
N GLU A 104 -6.79 0.03 16.06
CA GLU A 104 -8.18 -0.24 16.39
C GLU A 104 -8.80 0.86 17.26
N GLU A 105 -8.06 1.38 18.24
CA GLU A 105 -8.50 2.51 19.07
C GLU A 105 -8.85 3.73 18.22
N VAL A 106 -7.99 4.05 17.25
CA VAL A 106 -8.19 5.18 16.34
C VAL A 106 -9.36 4.92 15.37
N LEU A 107 -9.45 3.74 14.77
CA LEU A 107 -10.56 3.40 13.88
C LEU A 107 -11.90 3.43 14.63
N ASN A 108 -11.94 2.97 15.89
CA ASN A 108 -13.13 3.10 16.74
C ASN A 108 -13.45 4.57 17.06
N LYS A 109 -12.46 5.43 17.30
CA LYS A 109 -12.67 6.88 17.49
C LYS A 109 -13.39 7.52 16.30
N TYR A 110 -12.92 7.25 15.07
CA TYR A 110 -13.44 7.94 13.87
C TYR A 110 -14.66 7.28 13.23
N PHE A 111 -14.75 5.94 13.25
CA PHE A 111 -15.79 5.19 12.55
C PHE A 111 -16.75 4.45 13.48
N GLY A 112 -16.39 4.33 14.77
CA GLY A 112 -17.23 3.76 15.82
C GLY A 112 -17.81 2.40 15.45
N LYS A 113 -19.11 2.22 15.73
CA LYS A 113 -19.83 0.96 15.48
C LYS A 113 -19.89 0.54 14.01
N HIS A 114 -19.58 1.43 13.06
CA HIS A 114 -19.61 1.13 11.62
C HIS A 114 -18.33 0.43 11.16
N TRP A 115 -17.20 0.66 11.84
CA TRP A 115 -16.03 -0.18 11.65
C TRP A 115 -16.25 -1.55 12.28
N LYS A 116 -15.96 -2.60 11.52
CA LYS A 116 -16.07 -3.99 11.94
C LYS A 116 -14.73 -4.66 11.76
N LYS A 117 -14.23 -5.28 12.83
CA LYS A 117 -13.02 -6.09 12.80
C LYS A 117 -13.25 -7.36 11.96
N ARG A 118 -12.92 -7.28 10.66
CA ARG A 118 -13.03 -8.40 9.70
C ARG A 118 -11.69 -8.64 9.01
N GLY A 119 -11.32 -7.78 8.08
CA GLY A 119 -10.06 -7.90 7.34
C GLY A 119 -8.88 -7.24 8.03
N PHE A 120 -7.71 -7.84 7.85
CA PHE A 120 -6.43 -7.28 8.27
C PHE A 120 -5.57 -6.96 7.04
N PHE A 121 -4.96 -5.79 7.04
CA PHE A 121 -3.92 -5.39 6.11
C PHE A 121 -2.63 -5.20 6.89
N SER A 122 -1.64 -6.05 6.63
CA SER A 122 -0.29 -5.81 7.10
C SER A 122 0.35 -4.73 6.22
N PRO A 123 0.98 -3.68 6.78
CA PRO A 123 1.76 -2.70 6.03
C PRO A 123 2.62 -3.33 4.95
N GLU A 124 2.66 -2.71 3.76
CA GLU A 124 3.36 -3.22 2.57
C GLU A 124 2.83 -4.56 2.03
N MET A 125 1.62 -4.93 2.44
CA MET A 125 1.06 -6.27 2.26
C MET A 125 2.04 -7.35 2.76
N ALA A 126 2.84 -7.02 3.77
CA ALA A 126 3.93 -7.86 4.22
C ALA A 126 3.39 -9.03 5.04
N TYR A 127 3.47 -10.23 4.49
CA TYR A 127 2.99 -11.45 5.09
C TYR A 127 4.13 -12.23 5.73
N SER A 128 3.84 -12.74 6.93
CA SER A 128 4.48 -13.91 7.50
C SER A 128 3.44 -14.69 8.30
N HIS A 129 3.65 -15.99 8.51
CA HIS A 129 2.70 -16.79 9.30
C HIS A 129 2.52 -16.23 10.73
N LYS A 130 3.57 -15.64 11.31
CA LYS A 130 3.53 -14.93 12.60
C LYS A 130 2.48 -13.81 12.61
N ILE A 131 2.41 -12.99 11.56
CA ILE A 131 1.43 -11.90 11.46
C ILE A 131 0.01 -12.46 11.35
N ALA A 132 -0.18 -13.47 10.52
CA ALA A 132 -1.48 -14.11 10.34
C ALA A 132 -2.01 -14.67 11.67
N LYS A 133 -1.13 -15.34 12.44
CA LYS A 133 -1.45 -15.83 13.79
C LYS A 133 -1.87 -14.69 14.72
N VAL A 134 -1.10 -13.61 14.78
CA VAL A 134 -1.44 -12.44 15.63
C VAL A 134 -2.77 -11.81 15.22
N ALA A 135 -3.00 -11.61 13.92
CA ALA A 135 -4.27 -11.07 13.42
C ALA A 135 -5.45 -11.99 13.77
N HIS A 136 -5.29 -13.30 13.60
CA HIS A 136 -6.29 -14.30 13.99
C HIS A 136 -6.60 -14.24 15.50
N GLU A 137 -5.57 -14.21 16.37
CA GLU A 137 -5.72 -14.09 17.83
C GLU A 137 -6.47 -12.80 18.24
N LEU A 138 -6.28 -11.70 17.50
CA LEU A 138 -6.98 -10.43 17.75
C LEU A 138 -8.42 -10.41 17.21
N GLY A 139 -8.86 -11.47 16.55
CA GLY A 139 -10.25 -11.68 16.10
C GLY A 139 -10.52 -11.28 14.65
N TYR A 140 -9.48 -10.97 13.85
CA TYR A 140 -9.65 -10.79 12.41
C TYR A 140 -10.02 -12.12 11.74
N LYS A 141 -10.65 -12.04 10.58
CA LYS A 141 -11.22 -13.17 9.82
C LYS A 141 -10.50 -13.44 8.52
N TRP A 142 -9.81 -12.44 7.97
CA TRP A 142 -9.04 -12.63 6.75
C TRP A 142 -7.88 -11.67 6.65
N ILE A 143 -6.89 -12.02 5.83
CA ILE A 143 -5.76 -11.18 5.44
C ILE A 143 -5.64 -11.14 3.91
N ILE A 144 -5.26 -9.99 3.37
CA ILE A 144 -4.89 -9.86 1.95
C ILE A 144 -3.37 -9.93 1.81
N ILE A 145 -2.88 -10.74 0.87
CA ILE A 145 -1.46 -10.92 0.58
C ILE A 145 -1.21 -10.90 -0.94
N ASP A 146 0.06 -10.86 -1.31
CA ASP A 146 0.45 -10.84 -2.72
C ASP A 146 0.39 -12.25 -3.35
N GLU A 147 0.02 -12.37 -4.64
CA GLU A 147 -0.06 -13.68 -5.32
C GLU A 147 1.26 -14.45 -5.39
N LEU A 148 2.43 -13.79 -5.32
CA LEU A 148 3.71 -14.49 -5.24
C LEU A 148 3.92 -15.19 -3.89
N GLY A 149 3.12 -14.88 -2.88
CA GLY A 149 3.04 -15.63 -1.63
C GLY A 149 2.29 -16.97 -1.77
N PHE A 150 1.66 -17.26 -2.91
CA PHE A 150 0.97 -18.53 -3.12
C PHE A 150 1.97 -19.70 -3.27
N PRO A 151 1.67 -20.90 -2.73
CA PRO A 151 2.55 -22.06 -2.88
C PRO A 151 2.89 -22.37 -4.35
N PRO A 152 4.18 -22.47 -4.73
CA PRO A 152 4.60 -22.55 -6.14
C PRO A 152 4.25 -23.89 -6.81
N ASP A 153 3.97 -24.92 -6.03
CA ASP A 153 3.54 -26.26 -6.44
C ASP A 153 2.03 -26.34 -6.74
N GLN A 154 1.29 -25.26 -6.49
CA GLN A 154 -0.16 -25.19 -6.66
C GLN A 154 -0.53 -24.08 -7.65
N LYS A 155 -1.81 -24.04 -8.06
CA LYS A 155 -2.36 -22.97 -8.90
C LYS A 155 -3.51 -22.28 -8.21
N ILE A 156 -3.50 -20.95 -8.22
CA ILE A 156 -4.61 -20.14 -7.72
C ILE A 156 -5.87 -20.38 -8.57
N SER A 157 -6.84 -21.07 -7.99
CA SER A 157 -8.23 -21.10 -8.42
C SER A 157 -8.96 -19.82 -8.02
N ARG A 158 -9.83 -19.32 -8.89
CA ARG A 158 -10.54 -18.03 -8.76
C ARG A 158 -12.01 -18.18 -8.33
N ASP A 159 -12.40 -19.38 -8.00
CA ASP A 159 -13.75 -19.81 -7.58
C ASP A 159 -13.73 -20.48 -6.19
N LYS A 160 -12.59 -20.43 -5.49
CA LYS A 160 -12.38 -21.00 -4.16
C LYS A 160 -11.87 -19.95 -3.20
N ILE A 161 -12.21 -20.12 -1.92
CA ILE A 161 -11.67 -19.32 -0.82
C ILE A 161 -10.60 -20.13 -0.10
N TYR A 162 -9.48 -19.49 0.21
CA TYR A 162 -8.33 -20.13 0.84
C TYR A 162 -8.32 -19.91 2.35
N LYS A 163 -8.04 -20.96 3.10
CA LYS A 163 -7.80 -20.96 4.54
C LYS A 163 -6.31 -21.11 4.83
N ILE A 164 -5.79 -20.36 5.79
CA ILE A 164 -4.39 -20.52 6.22
C ILE A 164 -4.28 -21.77 7.08
N LYS A 165 -3.40 -22.69 6.69
CA LYS A 165 -3.11 -23.91 7.45
C LYS A 165 -2.74 -23.58 8.90
N GLY A 166 -3.41 -24.24 9.85
CA GLY A 166 -3.18 -24.06 11.28
C GLY A 166 -3.93 -22.88 11.92
N LEU A 167 -4.71 -22.11 11.15
CA LEU A 167 -5.55 -21.02 11.67
C LEU A 167 -7.02 -21.29 11.31
N ASP A 168 -7.83 -21.62 12.31
CA ASP A 168 -9.22 -22.01 12.12
C ASP A 168 -10.08 -20.84 11.63
N ASP A 169 -10.82 -21.07 10.54
CA ASP A 169 -11.69 -20.08 9.89
C ASP A 169 -11.02 -18.71 9.63
N PHE A 170 -9.71 -18.73 9.38
CA PHE A 170 -8.94 -17.55 8.97
C PHE A 170 -8.56 -17.64 7.48
N TYR A 171 -9.08 -16.70 6.70
CA TYR A 171 -8.99 -16.74 5.25
C TYR A 171 -7.84 -15.88 4.70
N VAL A 172 -7.36 -16.23 3.52
CA VAL A 172 -6.34 -15.47 2.81
C VAL A 172 -6.79 -15.15 1.38
N PHE A 173 -6.61 -13.91 0.97
CA PHE A 173 -6.94 -13.42 -0.36
C PHE A 173 -5.68 -12.94 -1.08
N PHE A 174 -5.50 -13.37 -2.32
CA PHE A 174 -4.32 -13.08 -3.12
C PHE A 174 -4.60 -11.96 -4.11
N ARG A 175 -3.82 -10.88 -4.06
CA ARG A 175 -3.83 -9.80 -5.05
C ARG A 175 -3.40 -10.33 -6.42
N GLU A 176 -4.25 -10.18 -7.43
CA GLU A 176 -3.88 -10.43 -8.83
C GLU A 176 -3.07 -9.22 -9.35
N ARG A 177 -1.76 -9.39 -9.50
CA ARG A 177 -0.86 -8.29 -9.87
C ARG A 177 -1.13 -7.80 -11.27
N ASN A 178 -1.30 -8.70 -12.23
CA ASN A 178 -1.49 -8.32 -13.63
C ASN A 178 -2.68 -7.35 -13.79
N LEU A 179 -3.86 -7.69 -13.26
CA LEU A 179 -5.00 -6.78 -13.37
C LEU A 179 -4.80 -5.49 -12.54
N SER A 180 -4.15 -5.58 -11.38
CA SER A 180 -3.80 -4.39 -10.59
C SER A 180 -2.90 -3.46 -11.41
N PHE A 181 -1.84 -3.97 -12.02
CA PHE A 181 -0.93 -3.21 -12.88
C PHE A 181 -1.63 -2.65 -14.11
N ILE A 182 -2.48 -3.42 -14.77
CA ILE A 182 -3.26 -2.94 -15.91
C ILE A 182 -4.13 -1.75 -15.49
N ILE A 183 -4.76 -1.77 -14.31
CA ILE A 183 -5.54 -0.62 -13.81
C ILE A 183 -4.62 0.57 -13.48
N LEU A 184 -3.42 0.33 -12.92
CA LEU A 184 -2.46 1.37 -12.58
C LEU A 184 -1.80 2.02 -13.81
N SER A 185 -1.53 1.25 -14.85
CA SER A 185 -0.96 1.68 -16.12
C SER A 185 -2.05 2.15 -17.10
N ALA A 186 -3.30 1.78 -16.84
CA ALA A 186 -4.45 2.21 -17.60
C ALA A 186 -4.65 3.71 -17.53
N GLN A 187 -5.42 4.16 -18.51
CA GLN A 187 -5.70 5.55 -18.78
C GLN A 187 -7.21 5.75 -18.80
N VAL A 188 -7.64 7.01 -18.75
CA VAL A 188 -9.06 7.32 -18.78
C VAL A 188 -9.69 6.82 -20.09
N GLY A 189 -10.80 6.07 -19.97
CA GLY A 189 -11.51 5.48 -21.12
C GLY A 189 -11.04 4.09 -21.56
N THR A 190 -10.18 3.43 -20.76
CA THR A 190 -9.67 2.06 -20.99
C THR A 190 -10.58 0.93 -20.51
N VAL A 191 -11.78 1.20 -19.98
CA VAL A 191 -12.72 0.13 -19.56
C VAL A 191 -12.90 -0.96 -20.64
N PRO A 192 -13.07 -0.63 -21.94
CA PRO A 192 -13.13 -1.66 -22.99
C PRO A 192 -11.87 -2.53 -23.09
N VAL A 193 -10.68 -1.96 -22.86
CA VAL A 193 -9.40 -2.69 -22.85
C VAL A 193 -9.35 -3.65 -21.67
N ILE A 194 -9.79 -3.21 -20.49
CA ILE A 194 -9.89 -4.07 -19.29
C ILE A 194 -10.90 -5.20 -19.52
N LEU A 195 -12.07 -4.90 -20.09
CA LEU A 195 -13.06 -5.92 -20.43
C LEU A 195 -12.53 -6.92 -21.46
N LYS A 196 -11.76 -6.47 -22.46
CA LYS A 196 -11.10 -7.33 -23.44
C LYS A 196 -10.04 -8.21 -22.78
N TYR A 197 -9.26 -7.67 -21.84
CA TYR A 197 -8.29 -8.43 -21.06
C TYR A 197 -8.95 -9.55 -20.25
N LEU A 198 -10.08 -9.24 -19.61
CA LEU A 198 -10.85 -10.21 -18.84
C LEU A 198 -11.48 -11.27 -19.76
N GLY A 199 -11.95 -10.88 -20.95
CA GLY A 199 -12.43 -11.80 -21.98
C GLY A 199 -13.50 -12.76 -21.45
N SER A 200 -13.29 -14.07 -21.64
CA SER A 200 -14.24 -15.10 -21.19
C SER A 200 -14.42 -15.19 -19.66
N ARG A 201 -13.51 -14.59 -18.87
CA ARG A 201 -13.63 -14.52 -17.41
C ARG A 201 -14.86 -13.74 -16.96
N LEU A 202 -15.32 -12.79 -17.78
CA LEU A 202 -16.51 -11.98 -17.50
C LEU A 202 -17.76 -12.83 -17.30
N GLU A 203 -17.88 -13.95 -18.03
CA GLU A 203 -19.04 -14.86 -18.00
C GLU A 203 -18.88 -15.99 -16.98
N LYS A 204 -17.71 -16.11 -16.32
CA LYS A 204 -17.44 -17.15 -15.33
C LYS A 204 -17.85 -16.69 -13.94
N ASP A 205 -18.24 -17.67 -13.12
CA ASP A 205 -18.51 -17.50 -11.70
C ASP A 205 -17.18 -17.50 -10.92
N GLU A 206 -16.36 -16.47 -11.14
CA GLU A 206 -15.06 -16.29 -10.51
C GLU A 206 -14.91 -14.88 -9.95
N TYR A 207 -13.96 -14.70 -9.03
CA TYR A 207 -13.58 -13.42 -8.46
C TYR A 207 -12.15 -13.01 -8.82
N VAL A 208 -11.89 -11.72 -8.75
CA VAL A 208 -10.54 -11.15 -8.83
C VAL A 208 -10.36 -10.09 -7.76
N VAL A 209 -9.21 -10.15 -7.06
CA VAL A 209 -8.81 -9.19 -6.04
C VAL A 209 -7.72 -8.30 -6.63
N THR A 210 -7.98 -7.01 -6.73
CA THR A 210 -6.97 -6.01 -7.11
C THR A 210 -6.63 -5.16 -5.91
N ALA A 211 -5.36 -4.83 -5.70
CA ALA A 211 -4.93 -3.99 -4.58
C ALA A 211 -3.89 -2.95 -5.03
N MET A 212 -4.07 -1.71 -4.61
CA MET A 212 -3.33 -0.54 -5.06
C MET A 212 -3.30 0.56 -4.00
N ASP A 213 -2.31 1.45 -4.07
CA ASP A 213 -2.32 2.72 -3.34
C ASP A 213 -3.47 3.61 -3.82
N GLY A 214 -4.24 4.14 -2.89
CA GLY A 214 -5.37 5.02 -3.17
C GLY A 214 -4.91 6.37 -3.75
N GLU A 215 -3.72 6.81 -3.36
CA GLU A 215 -3.04 8.01 -3.88
C GLU A 215 -2.78 7.92 -5.39
N THR A 216 -2.77 6.71 -5.96
CA THR A 216 -2.70 6.55 -7.42
C THR A 216 -3.87 7.23 -8.12
N PHE A 217 -5.08 7.12 -7.54
CA PHE A 217 -6.29 7.67 -8.10
C PHE A 217 -6.38 9.17 -7.81
N GLY A 218 -5.77 9.96 -8.69
CA GLY A 218 -5.80 11.42 -8.66
C GLY A 218 -4.46 12.08 -8.37
N HIS A 219 -3.75 11.71 -7.30
CA HIS A 219 -2.49 12.37 -6.91
C HIS A 219 -1.31 11.92 -7.80
N HIS A 220 -1.00 10.61 -7.85
CA HIS A 220 0.08 10.12 -8.72
C HIS A 220 -0.34 10.05 -10.19
N ARG A 221 -1.60 9.71 -10.46
CA ARG A 221 -2.15 9.64 -11.83
C ARG A 221 -3.44 10.48 -11.92
N PRO A 222 -3.34 11.79 -12.20
CA PRO A 222 -4.51 12.66 -12.36
C PRO A 222 -5.50 12.13 -13.40
N GLY A 223 -6.77 11.98 -13.00
CA GLY A 223 -7.84 11.51 -13.86
C GLY A 223 -8.11 10.02 -13.72
N LEU A 224 -7.19 9.22 -13.16
CA LEU A 224 -7.38 7.78 -13.01
C LEU A 224 -8.55 7.43 -12.07
N GLU A 225 -8.94 8.32 -11.15
CA GLU A 225 -10.14 8.16 -10.33
C GLU A 225 -11.42 8.01 -11.17
N THR A 226 -11.46 8.62 -12.37
CA THR A 226 -12.59 8.46 -13.29
C THR A 226 -12.69 7.04 -13.84
N LEU A 227 -11.56 6.39 -14.13
CA LEU A 227 -11.53 4.99 -14.54
C LEU A 227 -12.04 4.08 -13.41
N LEU A 228 -11.66 4.37 -12.16
CA LEU A 228 -12.18 3.65 -11.00
C LEU A 228 -13.71 3.74 -10.94
N PHE A 229 -14.27 4.93 -11.14
CA PHE A 229 -15.72 5.13 -11.17
C PHE A 229 -16.38 4.38 -12.34
N ASP A 230 -15.83 4.49 -13.56
CA ASP A 230 -16.36 3.80 -14.73
C ASP A 230 -16.39 2.27 -14.53
N LEU A 231 -15.34 1.70 -13.91
CA LEU A 231 -15.28 0.27 -13.60
C LEU A 231 -16.31 -0.16 -12.54
N LEU A 232 -16.59 0.71 -11.56
CA LEU A 232 -17.62 0.46 -10.53
C LEU A 232 -19.05 0.60 -11.09
N GLU A 233 -19.23 1.39 -12.14
CA GLU A 233 -20.51 1.56 -12.84
C GLU A 233 -20.77 0.47 -13.89
N GLU A 234 -19.72 -0.11 -14.47
CA GLU A 234 -19.80 -1.15 -15.51
C GLU A 234 -20.66 -2.35 -15.07
N ARG A 235 -21.62 -2.74 -15.90
CA ARG A 235 -22.61 -3.79 -15.56
C ARG A 235 -22.07 -5.19 -15.72
N LYS A 236 -21.06 -5.40 -16.55
CA LYS A 236 -20.38 -6.70 -16.72
C LYS A 236 -19.48 -7.06 -15.53
N ILE A 237 -19.18 -6.08 -14.69
CA ILE A 237 -18.38 -6.24 -13.48
C ILE A 237 -19.32 -6.12 -12.27
N GLU A 238 -19.26 -7.10 -11.37
CA GLU A 238 -19.96 -7.05 -10.09
C GLU A 238 -18.98 -6.58 -9.02
N PRO A 239 -19.02 -5.31 -8.56
CA PRO A 239 -18.15 -4.84 -7.49
C PRO A 239 -18.55 -5.50 -6.16
N MET A 240 -17.56 -5.95 -5.39
CA MET A 240 -17.75 -6.60 -4.10
C MET A 240 -16.69 -6.13 -3.09
N MET A 241 -17.01 -6.29 -1.81
CA MET A 241 -16.01 -6.22 -0.75
C MET A 241 -15.34 -7.59 -0.56
N ILE A 242 -14.13 -7.64 0.01
CA ILE A 242 -13.43 -8.91 0.20
C ILE A 242 -14.20 -9.83 1.14
N SER A 243 -14.80 -9.30 2.20
CA SER A 243 -15.64 -10.08 3.12
C SER A 243 -16.85 -10.73 2.42
N ASP A 244 -17.39 -10.11 1.36
CA ASP A 244 -18.54 -10.65 0.62
C ASP A 244 -18.16 -11.95 -0.12
N LEU A 245 -16.87 -12.14 -0.47
CA LEU A 245 -16.40 -13.34 -1.18
C LEU A 245 -16.52 -14.62 -0.34
N VAL A 246 -16.32 -14.51 0.98
CA VAL A 246 -16.42 -15.64 1.91
C VAL A 246 -17.84 -16.22 1.90
N GLU A 247 -18.85 -15.36 1.82
CA GLU A 247 -20.26 -15.75 1.76
C GLU A 247 -20.65 -16.26 0.37
N LYS A 248 -20.08 -15.67 -0.68
CA LYS A 248 -20.49 -15.92 -2.06
C LYS A 248 -19.96 -17.23 -2.64
N PHE A 249 -18.71 -17.58 -2.33
CA PHE A 249 -18.07 -18.78 -2.82
C PHE A 249 -18.09 -19.83 -1.72
N SER A 250 -18.44 -21.08 -2.03
CA SER A 250 -18.49 -22.19 -1.06
C SER A 250 -17.26 -23.11 -1.11
N GLY A 251 -16.53 -23.11 -2.22
CA GLY A 251 -15.28 -23.86 -2.36
C GLY A 251 -14.25 -23.42 -1.33
N ARG A 252 -13.63 -24.37 -0.61
CA ARG A 252 -12.61 -24.12 0.39
C ARG A 252 -11.36 -24.92 0.08
N GLU A 253 -10.21 -24.31 0.23
CA GLU A 253 -8.90 -24.96 0.08
C GLU A 253 -7.96 -24.47 1.18
N VAL A 254 -7.10 -25.35 1.68
CA VAL A 254 -6.11 -25.02 2.71
C VAL A 254 -4.78 -24.76 2.03
N VAL A 255 -4.14 -23.65 2.36
CA VAL A 255 -2.84 -23.25 1.82
C VAL A 255 -1.89 -22.86 2.94
N GLU A 256 -0.60 -22.95 2.65
CA GLU A 256 0.48 -22.48 3.52
C GLU A 256 1.26 -21.41 2.75
N PRO A 257 0.82 -20.14 2.79
CA PRO A 257 1.44 -19.09 1.99
C PRO A 257 2.89 -18.85 2.40
N LEU A 258 3.72 -18.48 1.42
CA LEU A 258 5.09 -18.04 1.60
C LEU A 258 5.13 -16.60 2.10
N ASP A 259 6.15 -16.29 2.90
CA ASP A 259 6.52 -14.93 3.25
C ASP A 259 6.65 -14.08 1.98
N SER A 260 6.03 -12.90 1.98
CA SER A 260 5.89 -12.08 0.77
C SER A 260 5.52 -10.64 1.13
N THR A 261 5.66 -9.74 0.16
CA THR A 261 5.18 -8.36 0.20
C THR A 261 4.58 -8.03 -1.17
N TRP A 262 3.84 -6.94 -1.30
CA TRP A 262 3.38 -6.51 -2.62
C TRP A 262 4.48 -6.00 -3.56
N ALA A 263 5.70 -5.86 -3.04
CA ALA A 263 6.90 -5.45 -3.77
C ALA A 263 7.84 -6.63 -4.08
N VAL A 264 7.53 -7.84 -3.59
CA VAL A 264 8.39 -9.01 -3.76
C VAL A 264 8.51 -9.38 -5.23
N THR A 265 9.69 -9.79 -5.69
CA THR A 265 9.91 -10.30 -7.04
C THR A 265 9.98 -11.84 -7.05
N LYS A 266 9.93 -12.45 -8.24
CA LYS A 266 10.21 -13.90 -8.35
C LYS A 266 11.64 -14.25 -7.91
N LYS A 267 12.59 -13.33 -8.15
CA LYS A 267 13.99 -13.45 -7.75
C LYS A 267 14.14 -13.46 -6.23
N ASP A 268 13.41 -12.58 -5.53
CA ASP A 268 13.37 -12.55 -4.07
C ASP A 268 12.83 -13.87 -3.49
N ILE A 269 11.72 -14.39 -4.04
CA ILE A 269 11.15 -15.68 -3.62
C ILE A 269 12.16 -16.82 -3.85
N ALA A 270 12.78 -16.88 -5.03
CA ALA A 270 13.79 -17.89 -5.35
C ALA A 270 15.01 -17.81 -4.41
N SER A 271 15.41 -16.60 -4.03
CA SER A 271 16.54 -16.33 -3.13
C SER A 271 16.17 -16.41 -1.64
N ARG A 272 14.88 -16.65 -1.31
CA ARG A 272 14.34 -16.64 0.06
C ARG A 272 14.58 -15.32 0.81
N LEU A 273 14.48 -14.20 0.09
CA LEU A 273 14.62 -12.84 0.62
C LEU A 273 13.36 -12.00 0.40
N PRO A 274 12.18 -12.44 0.91
CA PRO A 274 10.89 -11.80 0.59
C PRO A 274 10.75 -10.36 1.10
N PHE A 275 11.64 -9.95 2.02
CA PHE A 275 11.65 -8.64 2.66
C PHE A 275 12.87 -7.80 2.27
N SER A 276 13.55 -8.11 1.15
CA SER A 276 14.81 -7.49 0.73
C SER A 276 14.76 -5.95 0.68
N ARG A 277 13.60 -5.36 0.36
CA ARG A 277 13.39 -3.90 0.38
C ARG A 277 13.33 -3.25 1.78
N TRP A 278 13.15 -4.02 2.84
CA TRP A 278 13.15 -3.51 4.24
C TRP A 278 14.29 -4.09 5.07
N LYS A 279 14.82 -5.26 4.68
CA LYS A 279 15.95 -5.92 5.32
C LYS A 279 16.66 -6.79 4.29
N SER A 280 17.77 -6.28 3.76
CA SER A 280 18.61 -7.00 2.81
C SER A 280 19.91 -7.40 3.51
N PRO A 281 20.39 -8.64 3.34
CA PRO A 281 21.68 -9.06 3.88
C PRO A 281 22.86 -8.28 3.28
N ASP A 282 22.70 -7.71 2.09
CA ASP A 282 23.76 -6.97 1.40
C ASP A 282 23.68 -5.45 1.62
N ASN A 283 22.66 -4.97 2.36
CA ASN A 283 22.49 -3.56 2.65
C ASN A 283 22.99 -3.24 4.07
N ILE A 284 24.19 -2.65 4.15
CA ILE A 284 24.80 -2.24 5.43
C ILE A 284 23.99 -1.17 6.17
N ILE A 285 23.26 -0.33 5.45
CA ILE A 285 22.38 0.66 6.08
C ILE A 285 21.22 -0.05 6.77
N HIS A 286 20.59 -1.04 6.13
CA HIS A 286 19.55 -1.85 6.76
C HIS A 286 20.06 -2.54 8.03
N HIS A 287 21.30 -3.06 8.01
CA HIS A 287 21.90 -3.67 9.21
C HIS A 287 21.98 -2.68 10.38
N HIS A 288 22.50 -1.48 10.15
CA HIS A 288 22.55 -0.45 11.19
C HIS A 288 21.16 0.02 11.62
N GLN A 289 20.21 0.19 10.69
CA GLN A 289 18.83 0.56 11.01
C GLN A 289 18.15 -0.48 11.89
N TRP A 290 18.28 -1.77 11.60
CA TRP A 290 17.69 -2.82 12.42
C TRP A 290 18.38 -2.97 13.78
N GLN A 291 19.70 -2.82 13.87
CA GLN A 291 20.39 -2.74 15.16
C GLN A 291 19.87 -1.57 16.02
N LEU A 292 19.65 -0.41 15.40
CA LEU A 292 19.11 0.76 16.10
C LEU A 292 17.64 0.56 16.50
N THR A 293 16.86 -0.12 15.64
CA THR A 293 15.47 -0.49 15.92
C THR A 293 15.39 -1.42 17.13
N ASP A 294 16.17 -2.50 17.14
CA ASP A 294 16.18 -3.49 18.21
C ASP A 294 16.57 -2.83 19.54
N LEU A 295 17.59 -1.97 19.51
CA LEU A 295 18.02 -1.18 20.68
C LEU A 295 16.91 -0.25 21.21
N ALA A 296 16.19 0.43 20.32
CA ALA A 296 15.06 1.28 20.68
C ALA A 296 13.88 0.49 21.26
N VAL A 297 13.57 -0.68 20.67
CA VAL A 297 12.53 -1.60 21.15
C VAL A 297 12.87 -2.12 22.55
N GLU A 298 14.10 -2.58 22.76
CA GLU A 298 14.57 -3.07 24.07
C GLU A 298 14.51 -1.97 25.13
N ALA A 299 15.04 -0.78 24.83
CA ALA A 299 15.05 0.35 25.75
C ALA A 299 13.63 0.79 26.15
N ALA A 300 12.69 0.80 25.21
CA ALA A 300 11.31 1.20 25.48
C ALA A 300 10.50 0.10 26.17
N ASN A 301 10.81 -1.18 25.94
CA ASN A 301 10.15 -2.31 26.60
C ASN A 301 10.48 -2.47 28.09
N ARG A 302 11.57 -1.85 28.54
CA ARG A 302 11.89 -1.73 29.98
C ARG A 302 11.06 -0.67 30.71
N LEU A 303 10.23 0.10 29.99
CA LEU A 303 9.41 1.18 30.55
C LEU A 303 7.91 0.83 30.54
N PRO A 304 7.09 1.49 31.38
CA PRO A 304 5.65 1.34 31.34
C PRO A 304 5.05 1.70 29.97
N GLN A 305 3.99 1.00 29.58
CA GLN A 305 3.28 1.19 28.30
C GLN A 305 2.71 2.60 28.10
N SER A 306 2.49 3.34 29.19
CA SER A 306 2.01 4.73 29.19
C SER A 306 3.12 5.79 29.02
N SER A 307 4.38 5.39 29.04
CA SER A 307 5.53 6.29 28.96
C SER A 307 5.57 7.05 27.61
N ARG A 308 6.16 8.25 27.64
CA ARG A 308 6.39 9.02 26.40
C ARG A 308 7.32 8.27 25.44
N THR A 309 8.35 7.61 25.95
CA THR A 309 9.28 6.78 25.16
C THR A 309 8.57 5.70 24.38
N ARG A 310 7.54 5.05 24.95
CA ARG A 310 6.73 4.08 24.22
C ARG A 310 5.98 4.68 23.04
N ARG A 311 5.39 5.87 23.20
CA ARG A 311 4.74 6.58 22.08
C ARG A 311 5.72 6.98 20.99
N LEU A 312 6.91 7.45 21.38
CA LEU A 312 7.98 7.77 20.43
C LEU A 312 8.41 6.55 19.63
N LEU A 313 8.55 5.38 20.29
CA LEU A 313 8.85 4.13 19.58
C LEU A 313 7.72 3.76 18.62
N ASP A 314 6.46 3.86 19.05
CA ASP A 314 5.33 3.47 18.22
C ASP A 314 5.31 4.26 16.89
N GLU A 315 5.64 5.55 16.94
CA GLU A 315 5.82 6.41 15.76
C GLU A 315 7.06 6.04 14.96
N ALA A 316 8.21 5.84 15.61
CA ALA A 316 9.50 5.60 14.97
C ALA A 316 9.62 4.25 14.23
N LEU A 317 8.67 3.32 14.42
CA LEU A 317 8.67 2.00 13.78
C LEU A 317 8.10 1.99 12.35
N HIS A 318 7.73 3.14 11.78
CA HIS A 318 7.18 3.23 10.42
C HIS A 318 8.07 2.58 9.36
N SER A 319 7.46 1.91 8.38
CA SER A 319 8.17 1.13 7.35
C SER A 319 8.97 1.99 6.37
N ASP A 320 8.60 3.25 6.20
CA ASP A 320 9.11 4.13 5.15
C ASP A 320 10.63 4.26 5.19
N GLN A 321 11.21 4.42 6.39
CA GLN A 321 12.66 4.63 6.54
C GLN A 321 13.52 3.49 5.99
N TYR A 322 13.03 2.24 6.07
CA TYR A 322 13.77 1.09 5.57
C TYR A 322 13.58 0.97 4.06
N TRP A 323 12.37 1.22 3.57
CA TRP A 323 12.08 1.21 2.14
C TRP A 323 12.91 2.25 1.38
N TRP A 324 12.97 3.49 1.88
CA TRP A 324 13.79 4.54 1.27
C TRP A 324 15.30 4.26 1.35
N ALA A 325 15.74 3.47 2.32
CA ALA A 325 17.13 3.03 2.46
C ALA A 325 17.48 1.86 1.52
N SER A 326 16.50 1.27 0.82
CA SER A 326 16.72 0.13 -0.04
C SER A 326 17.35 0.50 -1.38
N ALA A 327 17.18 1.75 -1.84
CA ALA A 327 17.53 2.21 -3.18
C ALA A 327 16.91 1.36 -4.31
N LYS A 328 15.72 0.79 -4.08
CA LYS A 328 15.07 -0.20 -4.97
C LYS A 328 13.60 0.12 -5.24
N PRO A 329 13.29 0.95 -6.25
CA PRO A 329 14.23 1.80 -7.00
C PRO A 329 14.45 3.17 -6.34
N TRP A 330 13.67 3.50 -5.33
CA TRP A 330 13.62 4.84 -4.76
C TRP A 330 14.57 5.03 -3.59
N TRP A 331 15.08 6.26 -3.44
CA TRP A 331 16.04 6.65 -2.41
C TRP A 331 15.73 8.05 -1.86
N SER A 332 15.79 8.19 -0.54
CA SER A 332 15.71 9.50 0.14
C SER A 332 16.56 9.48 1.40
N LEU A 333 17.64 10.26 1.37
CA LEU A 333 18.46 10.50 2.55
C LEU A 333 17.66 11.15 3.68
N GLU A 334 16.73 12.03 3.35
CA GLU A 334 15.92 12.77 4.31
C GLU A 334 14.97 11.85 5.07
N MET A 335 14.31 10.91 4.38
CA MET A 335 13.42 9.95 5.03
C MET A 335 14.19 8.94 5.89
N MET A 336 15.34 8.49 5.39
CA MET A 336 16.22 7.60 6.12
C MET A 336 16.82 8.28 7.37
N GLU A 337 17.28 9.52 7.24
CA GLU A 337 17.82 10.30 8.35
C GLU A 337 16.77 10.51 9.43
N ARG A 338 15.56 10.88 9.01
CA ARG A 338 14.48 11.12 9.93
C ARG A 338 14.11 9.89 10.74
N GLY A 339 13.93 8.74 10.09
CA GLY A 339 13.61 7.48 10.78
C GLY A 339 14.73 7.07 11.76
N ALA A 340 15.99 7.17 11.32
CA ALA A 340 17.13 6.88 12.19
C ALA A 340 17.21 7.85 13.38
N PHE A 341 16.91 9.14 13.16
CA PHE A 341 16.87 10.14 14.22
C PHE A 341 15.77 9.86 15.24
N GLU A 342 14.59 9.45 14.77
CA GLU A 342 13.45 9.08 15.62
C GLU A 342 13.79 7.89 16.51
N LEU A 343 14.34 6.81 15.95
CA LEU A 343 14.78 5.64 16.72
C LEU A 343 15.90 5.98 17.71
N LYS A 344 16.90 6.78 17.31
CA LYS A 344 17.94 7.27 18.21
C LYS A 344 17.33 8.06 19.37
N SER A 345 16.36 8.94 19.09
CA SER A 345 15.70 9.76 20.10
C SER A 345 14.95 8.91 21.12
N VAL A 346 14.32 7.80 20.71
CA VAL A 346 13.72 6.83 21.64
C VAL A 346 14.75 6.33 22.67
N VAL A 347 15.95 5.93 22.20
CA VAL A 347 17.01 5.43 23.10
C VAL A 347 17.54 6.54 24.01
N LEU A 348 17.84 7.72 23.46
CA LEU A 348 18.40 8.84 24.23
C LEU A 348 17.44 9.36 25.31
N GLU A 349 16.15 9.41 24.99
CA GLU A 349 15.10 9.87 25.90
C GLU A 349 14.61 8.78 26.86
N SER A 350 15.00 7.51 26.66
CA SER A 350 14.67 6.43 27.59
C SER A 350 15.43 6.60 28.91
N SER A 351 14.70 6.67 30.01
CA SER A 351 15.29 6.61 31.36
C SER A 351 15.79 5.21 31.73
N ALA A 352 15.42 4.18 30.97
CA ALA A 352 15.88 2.80 31.15
C ALA A 352 17.04 2.43 30.21
N ALA A 353 17.51 3.34 29.36
CA ALA A 353 18.70 3.14 28.53
C ALA A 353 19.97 3.54 29.29
N THR A 354 20.98 2.69 29.25
CA THR A 354 22.32 2.91 29.78
C THR A 354 23.10 3.89 28.90
N ASP A 355 24.16 4.50 29.43
CA ASP A 355 25.02 5.39 28.65
C ASP A 355 25.70 4.68 27.47
N ILE A 356 26.01 3.40 27.62
CA ILE A 356 26.58 2.57 26.54
C ILE A 356 25.57 2.39 25.40
N GLU A 357 24.31 2.08 25.72
CA GLU A 357 23.25 1.97 24.71
C GLU A 357 23.01 3.31 24.02
N LYS A 358 23.02 4.42 24.77
CA LYS A 358 22.88 5.78 24.20
C LYS A 358 24.03 6.14 23.26
N GLN A 359 25.26 5.83 23.66
CA GLN A 359 26.43 6.00 22.79
C GLN A 359 26.32 5.13 21.54
N LYS A 360 25.87 3.87 21.68
CA LYS A 360 25.70 2.98 20.54
C LYS A 360 24.64 3.47 19.56
N ALA A 361 23.54 4.04 20.06
CA ALA A 361 22.51 4.64 19.23
C ALA A 361 23.04 5.85 18.44
N GLU A 362 23.84 6.70 19.07
CA GLU A 362 24.56 7.81 18.43
C GLU A 362 25.49 7.35 17.31
N GLU A 363 26.27 6.29 17.55
CA GLU A 363 27.18 5.69 16.58
C GLU A 363 26.42 5.11 15.38
N LEU A 364 25.42 4.26 15.62
CA LEU A 364 24.59 3.67 14.57
C LEU A 364 23.92 4.72 13.69
N TYR A 365 23.38 5.78 14.32
CA TYR A 365 22.83 6.91 13.60
C TYR A 365 23.87 7.55 12.67
N LYS A 366 25.07 7.86 13.17
CA LYS A 366 26.15 8.44 12.35
C LYS A 366 26.54 7.50 11.19
N ASP A 367 26.66 6.20 11.46
CA ASP A 367 27.03 5.21 10.45
C ASP A 367 25.97 5.10 9.34
N ILE A 368 24.68 5.16 9.67
CA ILE A 368 23.59 5.20 8.68
C ILE A 368 23.74 6.41 7.77
N ILE A 369 23.91 7.61 8.35
CA ILE A 369 23.98 8.86 7.58
C ILE A 369 25.25 8.95 6.74
N TYR A 370 26.40 8.64 7.33
CA TYR A 370 27.67 8.67 6.62
C TYR A 370 27.72 7.67 5.49
N THR A 371 27.20 6.45 5.71
CA THR A 371 27.11 5.44 4.65
C THR A 371 26.15 5.90 3.55
N GLY A 372 25.00 6.46 3.90
CA GLY A 372 24.06 7.04 2.94
C GLY A 372 24.70 8.10 2.05
N PHE A 373 25.42 9.05 2.64
CA PHE A 373 26.15 10.06 1.88
C PHE A 373 27.26 9.45 1.02
N GLN A 374 27.96 8.44 1.51
CA GLN A 374 28.97 7.74 0.73
C GLN A 374 28.36 7.06 -0.50
N TRP A 375 27.26 6.31 -0.32
CA TRP A 375 26.54 5.66 -1.40
C TRP A 375 26.12 6.66 -2.47
N GLN A 376 25.51 7.77 -2.05
CA GLN A 376 25.08 8.82 -2.97
C GLN A 376 26.25 9.49 -3.72
N ARG A 377 27.37 9.77 -3.03
CA ARG A 377 28.57 10.37 -3.67
C ARG A 377 29.28 9.41 -4.62
N SER A 378 29.22 8.11 -4.34
CA SER A 378 29.87 7.07 -5.15
C SER A 378 29.09 6.70 -6.42
N GLY A 379 27.81 7.09 -6.51
CA GLY A 379 26.92 6.69 -7.60
C GLY A 379 26.26 5.32 -7.39
N LEU A 380 26.52 4.63 -6.28
CA LEU A 380 25.96 3.32 -5.98
C LEU A 380 24.42 3.32 -5.92
N VAL A 381 23.82 4.41 -5.41
CA VAL A 381 22.35 4.56 -5.38
C VAL A 381 21.77 4.52 -6.80
N ASP A 382 22.38 5.25 -7.74
CA ASP A 382 21.93 5.30 -9.13
C ASP A 382 22.09 3.94 -9.82
N GLU A 383 23.17 3.22 -9.52
CA GLU A 383 23.42 1.86 -10.02
C GLU A 383 22.34 0.89 -9.53
N MET A 384 22.07 0.86 -8.22
CA MET A 384 21.05 -0.01 -7.62
C MET A 384 19.65 0.31 -8.13
N SER A 385 19.32 1.60 -8.25
CA SER A 385 18.03 2.07 -8.74
C SER A 385 17.79 1.64 -10.18
N ARG A 386 18.78 1.82 -11.07
CA ARG A 386 18.67 1.39 -12.48
C ARG A 386 18.51 -0.11 -12.65
N GLN A 387 19.29 -0.91 -11.90
CA GLN A 387 19.18 -2.37 -11.94
C GLN A 387 17.77 -2.83 -11.56
N GLU A 388 17.17 -2.23 -10.53
CA GLU A 388 15.81 -2.57 -10.11
C GLU A 388 14.75 -2.11 -11.14
N ASP A 389 14.88 -0.90 -11.70
CA ASP A 389 13.97 -0.41 -12.73
C ASP A 389 13.99 -1.29 -13.98
N GLU A 390 15.18 -1.73 -14.43
CA GLU A 390 15.33 -2.67 -15.54
C GLU A 390 14.64 -4.01 -15.24
N GLU A 391 14.82 -4.57 -14.04
CA GLU A 391 14.14 -5.80 -13.62
C GLU A 391 12.60 -5.62 -13.59
N ILE A 392 12.10 -4.49 -13.11
CA ILE A 392 10.65 -4.18 -13.09
C ILE A 392 10.11 -4.06 -14.51
N ILE A 393 10.81 -3.34 -15.40
CA ILE A 393 10.40 -3.15 -16.80
C ILE A 393 10.37 -4.50 -17.52
N GLU A 394 11.40 -5.33 -17.39
CA GLU A 394 11.45 -6.66 -18.03
C GLU A 394 10.29 -7.54 -17.54
N MET A 395 9.95 -7.49 -16.25
CA MET A 395 8.79 -8.17 -15.68
C MET A 395 7.45 -7.66 -16.20
N MET A 396 7.35 -6.37 -16.55
CA MET A 396 6.15 -5.76 -17.14
C MET A 396 6.04 -6.11 -18.64
N GLU A 397 7.12 -6.03 -19.40
CA GLU A 397 7.16 -6.28 -20.85
C GLU A 397 6.88 -7.74 -21.24
N GLU A 398 7.27 -8.72 -20.42
CA GLU A 398 6.97 -10.14 -20.68
C GLU A 398 5.46 -10.47 -20.63
N LYS A 399 4.63 -9.60 -20.02
CA LYS A 399 3.19 -9.85 -19.81
C LYS A 399 2.25 -8.79 -20.38
N GLU A 400 2.75 -7.61 -20.72
CA GLU A 400 1.95 -6.48 -21.23
C GLU A 400 2.06 -6.31 -22.76
N LYS A 401 1.50 -7.25 -23.51
CA LYS A 401 0.97 -6.90 -24.84
C LYS A 401 -0.53 -6.69 -24.77
N LEU A 402 -0.93 -5.69 -24.00
CA LEU A 402 -2.23 -5.05 -24.22
C LEU A 402 -2.11 -4.25 -25.51
N PHE A 403 -2.65 -4.79 -26.60
CA PHE A 403 -2.75 -4.08 -27.87
C PHE A 403 -3.76 -2.95 -27.74
N ILE A 404 -3.30 -1.76 -27.35
CA ILE A 404 -4.06 -0.50 -27.43
C ILE A 404 -3.94 0.00 -28.87
N THR A 405 -5.08 0.26 -29.51
CA THR A 405 -5.15 0.78 -30.88
C THR A 405 -4.93 2.29 -30.90
N ARG A 406 -4.49 2.85 -32.03
CA ARG A 406 -4.43 4.31 -32.20
C ARG A 406 -5.76 5.04 -31.91
N ALA A 407 -6.89 4.41 -32.23
CA ALA A 407 -8.21 4.98 -31.94
C ALA A 407 -8.48 5.09 -30.43
N GLU A 408 -8.05 4.10 -29.65
CA GLU A 408 -8.17 4.11 -28.20
C GLU A 408 -7.27 5.16 -27.56
N TYR A 409 -6.02 5.31 -28.03
CA TYR A 409 -5.15 6.43 -27.63
C TYR A 409 -5.79 7.79 -27.90
N GLY A 410 -6.40 7.99 -29.08
CA GLY A 410 -7.11 9.22 -29.42
C GLY A 410 -8.26 9.53 -28.46
N LYS A 411 -8.99 8.51 -28.00
CA LYS A 411 -10.05 8.66 -26.99
C LYS A 411 -9.48 9.07 -25.63
N MET A 412 -8.39 8.44 -25.20
CA MET A 412 -7.71 8.76 -23.93
C MET A 412 -7.21 10.21 -23.92
N ILE A 413 -6.52 10.62 -24.99
CA ILE A 413 -6.02 11.99 -25.16
C ILE A 413 -7.19 12.99 -25.14
N LYS A 414 -8.30 12.70 -25.83
CA LYS A 414 -9.48 13.56 -25.81
C LYS A 414 -10.04 13.72 -24.39
N THR A 415 -10.19 12.64 -23.63
CA THR A 415 -10.73 12.73 -22.27
C THR A 415 -9.78 13.46 -21.34
N LEU A 416 -8.47 13.19 -21.40
CA LEU A 416 -7.48 13.93 -20.62
C LEU A 416 -7.41 15.41 -21.01
N THR A 417 -7.60 15.75 -22.29
CA THR A 417 -7.66 17.14 -22.75
C THR A 417 -8.84 17.88 -22.10
N GLU A 418 -10.00 17.22 -21.98
CA GLU A 418 -11.15 17.80 -21.28
C GLU A 418 -10.91 17.93 -19.77
N GLN A 419 -10.29 16.93 -19.14
CA GLN A 419 -9.89 17.00 -17.73
C GLN A 419 -8.87 18.12 -17.47
N MET A 420 -7.91 18.32 -18.38
CA MET A 420 -6.95 19.42 -18.33
C MET A 420 -7.67 20.77 -18.40
N ARG A 421 -8.66 20.91 -19.27
CA ARG A 421 -9.49 22.12 -19.40
C ARG A 421 -10.25 22.40 -18.11
N LEU A 422 -10.96 21.40 -17.57
CA LEU A 422 -11.73 21.53 -16.32
C LEU A 422 -10.82 21.87 -15.13
N ALA A 423 -9.64 21.28 -15.04
CA ALA A 423 -8.65 21.60 -14.02
C ALA A 423 -8.16 23.04 -14.15
N ALA A 424 -7.85 23.50 -15.37
CA ALA A 424 -7.42 24.88 -15.61
C ALA A 424 -8.53 25.91 -15.30
N GLU A 425 -9.78 25.60 -15.63
CA GLU A 425 -10.95 26.42 -15.31
C GLU A 425 -11.20 26.53 -13.80
N SER A 426 -10.91 25.45 -13.08
CA SER A 426 -10.96 25.40 -11.62
C SER A 426 -9.70 25.96 -10.95
N GLN A 427 -8.79 26.58 -11.72
CA GLN A 427 -7.50 27.13 -11.26
C GLN A 427 -6.55 26.08 -10.64
N GLU A 428 -6.77 24.78 -10.90
CA GLU A 428 -5.86 23.69 -10.54
C GLU A 428 -4.68 23.61 -11.54
N TYR A 429 -3.90 24.69 -11.68
CA TYR A 429 -2.88 24.80 -12.75
C TYR A 429 -1.79 23.73 -12.69
N HIS A 430 -1.34 23.33 -11.49
CA HIS A 430 -0.38 22.24 -11.35
C HIS A 430 -0.94 20.93 -11.92
N ARG A 431 -2.21 20.64 -11.62
CA ARG A 431 -2.88 19.44 -12.12
C ARG A 431 -3.05 19.49 -13.63
N ALA A 432 -3.44 20.64 -14.18
CA ALA A 432 -3.50 20.84 -15.61
C ALA A 432 -2.14 20.60 -16.27
N ALA A 433 -1.04 21.04 -15.65
CA ALA A 433 0.32 20.77 -16.12
C ALA A 433 0.67 19.27 -16.09
N MET A 434 0.36 18.55 -15.00
CA MET A 434 0.57 17.10 -14.93
C MET A 434 -0.23 16.34 -15.99
N ILE A 435 -1.50 16.72 -16.21
CA ILE A 435 -2.34 16.11 -17.25
C ILE A 435 -1.75 16.40 -18.64
N LYS A 436 -1.21 17.61 -18.87
CA LYS A 436 -0.52 17.97 -20.12
C LYS A 436 0.72 17.12 -20.37
N ASP A 437 1.57 16.91 -19.37
CA ASP A 437 2.74 16.04 -19.50
C ASP A 437 2.32 14.59 -19.79
N ARG A 438 1.26 14.10 -19.14
CA ARG A 438 0.71 12.78 -19.46
C ARG A 438 0.20 12.71 -20.90
N ILE A 439 -0.55 13.70 -21.39
CA ILE A 439 -1.01 13.76 -22.79
C ILE A 439 0.19 13.65 -23.75
N ARG A 440 1.31 14.33 -23.48
CA ARG A 440 2.53 14.25 -24.28
C ARG A 440 3.07 12.81 -24.33
N GLU A 441 3.17 12.13 -23.20
CA GLU A 441 3.60 10.72 -23.15
C GLU A 441 2.71 9.82 -24.00
N LEU A 442 1.38 10.03 -23.95
CA LEU A 442 0.43 9.25 -24.74
C LEU A 442 0.55 9.49 -26.24
N GLU A 443 0.82 10.72 -26.66
CA GLU A 443 1.08 11.02 -28.07
C GLU A 443 2.35 10.32 -28.56
N GLU A 444 3.37 10.20 -27.72
CA GLU A 444 4.60 9.46 -28.05
C GLU A 444 4.36 7.94 -28.12
N GLU A 445 3.64 7.37 -27.15
CA GLU A 445 3.22 5.95 -27.15
C GLU A 445 2.34 5.62 -28.38
N MET A 446 1.38 6.49 -28.71
CA MET A 446 0.50 6.34 -29.87
C MET A 446 1.28 6.35 -31.19
N LYS A 447 2.33 7.18 -31.30
CA LYS A 447 3.22 7.21 -32.48
C LYS A 447 4.03 5.92 -32.63
N LYS A 448 4.48 5.32 -31.53
CA LYS A 448 5.22 4.04 -31.50
C LYS A 448 4.32 2.84 -31.84
N THR A 449 3.01 2.99 -31.65
CA THR A 449 2.02 1.95 -31.95
C THR A 449 1.80 1.81 -33.46
N LYS A 450 2.07 0.60 -33.99
CA LYS A 450 1.99 0.25 -35.43
C LYS A 450 0.59 -0.17 -35.91
N ILE A 451 -0.40 -0.24 -35.01
CA ILE A 451 -1.77 -0.75 -35.26
C ILE A 451 -2.79 0.38 -35.18
#